data_AF-A0A6N3FLC9-F1
#
_entry.id   AF-A0A6N3FLC9-F1
#
_cell.length_a   1.000
_cell.length_b   1.000
_cell.length_c   1.000
_cell.angle_alpha   90.00
_cell.angle_beta   90.00
_cell.angle_gamma   90.00
#
_symmetry.space_group_name_H-M   'P 1'
#
loop_
_entity.id
_entity.type
_entity.pdbx_description
1 polymer ?
#
loop_
_entity_poly.entity_id
_entity_poly.type
_entity_poly.pdbx_seq_one_letter_code
_entity_poly.pdbx_strand_id
1 'polypeptide(L)'
;MENLFIILTVALIAESVWETLKMTWQKGKLCLDRVGALVVSLVICIDIRLDMLSLLGIKTTIPFIGIVLTAILISRGSNFLHDLLERIGQVKNK
;
A
#
# COMPACT_ATOMS: atom_id res chain seq x y z
N MET A 1 -18.36 12.60 6.64
CA MET A 1 -17.49 12.74 5.45
C MET A 1 -16.13 12.11 5.69
N GLU A 2 -15.38 12.47 6.73
CA GLU A 2 -14.07 11.86 7.06
C GLU A 2 -14.10 10.33 7.22
N ASN A 3 -15.05 9.76 7.95
CA ASN A 3 -15.09 8.31 8.14
C ASN A 3 -15.34 7.54 6.84
N LEU A 4 -16.14 8.09 5.92
CA LEU A 4 -16.39 7.46 4.62
C LEU A 4 -15.13 7.51 3.73
N PHE A 5 -14.39 8.61 3.78
CA PHE A 5 -13.11 8.77 3.10
C PHE A 5 -12.04 7.80 3.62
N ILE A 6 -11.97 7.59 4.93
CA ILE A 6 -11.09 6.58 5.55
C ILE A 6 -11.44 5.18 5.03
N ILE A 7 -12.73 4.82 5.03
CA ILE A 7 -13.18 3.51 4.53
C ILE A 7 -12.79 3.32 3.05
N LEU A 8 -13.03 4.33 2.21
CA LEU A 8 -12.63 4.32 0.80
C LEU A 8 -11.12 4.15 0.62
N THR A 9 -10.33 4.89 1.40
CA THR A 9 -8.87 4.82 1.34
C THR A 9 -8.37 3.43 1.75
N VAL A 10 -8.91 2.87 2.84
CA VAL A 10 -8.57 1.51 3.29
C VAL A 10 -8.98 0.46 2.26
N ALA A 11 -10.15 0.61 1.62
CA ALA A 11 -10.59 -0.30 0.57
C ALA A 11 -9.64 -0.29 -0.64
N LEU A 12 -9.21 0.89 -1.09
CA LEU A 12 -8.23 1.04 -2.18
C LEU A 12 -6.88 0.42 -1.82
N ILE A 13 -6.41 0.61 -0.59
CA ILE A 13 -5.18 -0.02 -0.09
C ILE A 13 -5.31 -1.54 -0.12
N ALA A 14 -6.41 -2.09 0.39
CA ALA A 14 -6.65 -3.53 0.46
C ALA A 14 -6.68 -4.18 -0.93
N GLU A 15 -7.39 -3.56 -1.89
CA GLU A 15 -7.42 -4.00 -3.29
C GLU A 15 -6.01 -4.01 -3.89
N SER A 16 -5.25 -2.96 -3.64
CA SER A 16 -3.92 -2.76 -4.23
C SER A 16 -2.89 -3.73 -3.67
N VAL A 17 -2.98 -4.03 -2.38
CA VAL A 17 -2.19 -5.08 -1.72
C VAL A 17 -2.51 -6.43 -2.35
N TRP A 18 -3.80 -6.78 -2.46
CA TRP A 18 -4.21 -8.05 -3.05
C TRP A 18 -3.75 -8.23 -4.50
N GLU A 19 -3.91 -7.21 -5.33
CA GLU A 19 -3.43 -7.24 -6.71
C GLU A 19 -1.91 -7.35 -6.79
N THR A 20 -1.16 -6.69 -5.89
CA THR A 20 0.30 -6.81 -5.84
C THR A 20 0.73 -8.24 -5.49
N LEU A 21 0.08 -8.86 -4.51
CA LEU A 21 0.32 -10.27 -4.16
C LEU A 21 -0.02 -11.19 -5.34
N LYS A 22 -1.16 -11.01 -6.00
CA LYS A 22 -1.51 -11.80 -7.20
C LYS A 22 -0.48 -11.64 -8.32
N MET A 23 0.04 -10.44 -8.55
CA MET A 23 1.07 -10.22 -9.56
C MET A 23 2.40 -10.89 -9.23
N THR A 24 2.72 -11.05 -7.94
CA THR A 24 3.93 -11.81 -7.53
C THR A 24 3.81 -13.30 -7.82
N TRP A 25 2.57 -13.82 -7.84
CA TRP A 25 2.24 -15.21 -8.16
C TRP A 25 1.41 -15.31 -9.45
N GLN A 26 2.07 -15.28 -10.61
CA GLN A 26 1.39 -15.43 -11.90
C GLN A 26 1.61 -16.81 -12.51
N LYS A 27 0.50 -17.50 -12.83
CA LYS A 27 0.50 -18.75 -13.62
C LYS A 27 1.46 -19.84 -13.11
N GLY A 28 1.56 -19.99 -11.77
CA GLY A 28 2.42 -20.99 -11.14
C GLY A 28 3.92 -20.67 -11.17
N LYS A 29 4.32 -19.45 -11.57
CA LYS A 29 5.69 -18.96 -11.48
C LYS A 29 5.73 -17.72 -10.59
N LEU A 30 6.70 -17.69 -9.68
CA LEU A 30 7.03 -16.49 -8.91
C LEU A 30 7.80 -15.52 -9.80
N CYS A 31 7.31 -14.28 -9.92
CA CYS A 31 8.04 -13.21 -10.59
C CYS A 31 9.14 -12.69 -9.66
N LEU A 32 10.37 -13.18 -9.85
CA LEU A 32 11.52 -12.79 -9.03
C LEU A 32 11.76 -11.27 -9.00
N ASP A 33 11.50 -10.55 -10.09
CA ASP A 33 11.61 -9.08 -10.12
C ASP A 33 10.64 -8.40 -9.16
N ARG A 34 9.40 -8.91 -9.07
CA ARG A 34 8.36 -8.37 -8.18
C ARG A 34 8.65 -8.72 -6.73
N VAL A 35 9.16 -9.93 -6.48
CA VAL A 35 9.62 -10.34 -5.14
C VAL A 35 10.81 -9.48 -4.71
N GLY A 36 11.77 -9.23 -5.60
CA GLY A 36 12.89 -8.33 -5.35
C GLY A 36 12.43 -6.92 -5.00
N ALA A 37 11.50 -6.35 -5.77
CA ALA A 37 10.91 -5.06 -5.47
C ALA A 37 10.21 -5.02 -4.10
N LEU A 38 9.47 -6.08 -3.75
CA LEU A 38 8.85 -6.23 -2.42
C LEU A 38 9.87 -6.24 -1.29
N VAL A 39 10.94 -7.02 -1.43
CA VAL A 39 12.00 -7.12 -0.43
C VAL A 39 12.71 -5.79 -0.26
N VAL A 40 13.09 -5.11 -1.35
CA VAL A 40 13.73 -3.80 -1.30
C VAL A 40 12.81 -2.77 -0.63
N SER A 41 11.53 -2.77 -0.99
CA SER A 41 10.55 -1.85 -0.39
C SER A 41 10.33 -2.13 1.10
N LEU A 42 10.34 -3.39 1.50
CA LEU A 42 10.21 -3.79 2.90
C LEU A 42 11.41 -3.34 3.73
N VAL A 43 12.63 -3.52 3.22
CA VAL A 43 13.86 -3.03 3.88
C VAL A 43 13.79 -1.52 4.08
N ILE A 44 13.43 -0.77 3.04
CA ILE A 44 13.30 0.68 3.12
C ILE A 44 12.25 1.07 4.15
N CYS A 45 11.01 0.55 4.05
CA CYS A 45 9.92 0.91 4.97
C CYS A 45 10.24 0.60 6.44
N ILE A 46 10.95 -0.51 6.70
CA ILE A 46 11.38 -0.85 8.06
C ILE A 46 12.43 0.15 8.55
N ASP A 47 13.40 0.51 7.72
CA ASP A 47 14.48 1.45 8.05
C ASP A 47 13.93 2.83 8.44
N ILE A 48 13.00 3.38 7.65
CA ILE A 48 12.38 4.68 7.92
C ILE A 48 11.14 4.61 8.83
N ARG A 49 10.74 3.41 9.27
CA ARG A 49 9.49 3.15 10.02
C ARG A 49 8.26 3.80 9.39
N LEU A 50 8.16 3.72 8.06
CA LEU A 50 7.09 4.36 7.32
C LEU A 50 5.78 3.57 7.46
N ASP A 51 4.77 4.22 8.02
CA ASP A 51 3.41 3.68 8.16
C ASP A 51 2.39 4.63 7.54
N MET A 52 1.88 4.25 6.36
CA MET A 52 0.86 4.98 5.63
C MET A 52 -0.49 5.01 6.36
N LEU A 53 -0.84 3.95 7.12
CA LEU A 53 -2.07 3.94 7.91
C LEU A 53 -1.98 4.95 9.05
N SER A 54 -0.84 5.02 9.72
CA SER A 54 -0.60 6.04 10.75
C SER A 54 -0.61 7.46 10.17
N LEU A 55 -0.09 7.66 8.96
CA LEU A 55 -0.15 8.95 8.24
C LEU A 55 -1.60 9.37 7.92
N LEU A 56 -2.50 8.41 7.72
CA LEU A 56 -3.93 8.64 7.49
C LEU A 56 -4.75 8.77 8.79
N GLY A 57 -4.09 8.78 9.96
CA GLY A 57 -4.75 8.85 11.27
C GLY A 57 -5.40 7.53 11.72
N ILE A 58 -5.14 6.43 11.01
CA ILE A 58 -5.68 5.11 11.31
C ILE A 58 -4.74 4.43 12.31
N LYS A 59 -5.18 4.35 13.58
CA LYS A 59 -4.43 3.60 14.60
C LYS A 59 -4.54 2.10 14.33
N THR A 60 -3.44 1.50 13.96
CA THR A 60 -3.30 0.05 13.84
C THR A 60 -3.13 -0.58 15.21
N THR A 61 -3.89 -1.64 15.50
CA THR A 61 -3.71 -2.44 16.73
C THR A 61 -2.39 -3.21 16.71
N ILE A 62 -1.87 -3.52 15.52
CA ILE A 62 -0.64 -4.28 15.31
C ILE A 62 0.42 -3.34 14.71
N PRO A 63 1.50 -2.99 15.45
CA PRO A 63 2.44 -1.92 15.09
C PRO A 63 3.29 -2.18 13.84
N PHE A 64 3.32 -3.42 13.34
CA PHE A 64 4.09 -3.79 12.14
C PHE A 64 3.24 -3.90 10.88
N ILE A 65 1.91 -4.02 11.01
CA ILE A 65 1.04 -4.25 9.86
C ILE A 65 1.00 -3.05 8.93
N GLY A 66 1.01 -1.83 9.48
CA GLY A 66 1.05 -0.61 8.68
C GLY A 66 2.33 -0.49 7.85
N ILE A 67 3.47 -0.85 8.43
CA ILE A 67 4.78 -0.83 7.74
C ILE A 67 4.80 -1.86 6.60
N VAL A 68 4.33 -3.09 6.84
CA VAL A 68 4.28 -4.15 5.82
C VAL A 68 3.32 -3.77 4.68
N LEU A 69 2.14 -3.25 4.99
CA LEU A 69 1.19 -2.79 3.97
C LEU A 69 1.79 -1.66 3.14
N THR A 70 2.48 -0.73 3.79
CA THR A 70 3.17 0.37 3.10
C THR A 70 4.27 -0.13 2.18
N ALA A 71 5.08 -1.10 2.63
CA ALA A 71 6.09 -1.74 1.80
C ALA A 71 5.49 -2.40 0.55
N ILE A 72 4.36 -3.10 0.69
CA ILE A 72 3.68 -3.74 -0.44
C ILE A 72 3.19 -2.68 -1.43
N LEU A 73 2.59 -1.58 -0.95
CA LEU A 73 2.14 -0.49 -1.83
C LEU A 73 3.30 0.18 -2.58
N ILE A 74 4.41 0.46 -1.90
CA ILE A 74 5.60 1.07 -2.52
C ILE A 74 6.23 0.13 -3.54
N SER A 75 6.22 -1.19 -3.29
CA SER A 75 6.76 -2.19 -4.23
C SER A 75 6.05 -2.20 -5.58
N ARG A 76 4.81 -1.70 -5.63
CA ARG A 76 4.04 -1.54 -6.86
C ARG A 76 4.54 -0.38 -7.74
N GLY A 77 5.30 0.55 -7.16
CA GLY A 77 5.93 1.69 -7.84
C GLY A 77 5.17 3.01 -7.69
N SER A 78 5.86 4.10 -8.06
CA SER A 78 5.34 5.47 -7.99
C SER A 78 4.08 5.69 -8.84
N ASN A 79 3.90 4.96 -9.94
CA ASN A 79 2.70 5.04 -10.78
C ASN A 79 1.44 4.70 -9.98
N PHE A 80 1.51 3.66 -9.14
CA PHE A 80 0.38 3.30 -8.30
C PHE A 80 0.12 4.33 -7.20
N LEU A 81 1.18 4.85 -6.56
CA LEU A 81 1.03 5.90 -5.54
C LEU A 81 0.46 7.18 -6.13
N HIS A 82 0.84 7.54 -7.36
CA HIS A 82 0.30 8.69 -8.07
C HIS A 82 -1.21 8.53 -8.31
N ASP A 83 -1.63 7.38 -8.87
CA ASP A 83 -3.05 7.07 -9.07
C ASP A 83 -3.83 7.07 -7.76
N LEU A 84 -3.24 6.56 -6.68
CA LEU A 84 -3.86 6.55 -5.36
C LEU A 84 -4.06 7.98 -4.84
N LEU A 85 -3.04 8.82 -4.90
CA LEU A 85 -3.11 10.21 -4.46
C LEU A 85 -4.10 11.02 -5.30
N GLU A 86 -4.15 10.78 -6.61
CA GLU A 86 -5.11 11.42 -7.50
C GLU A 86 -6.55 11.05 -7.11
N ARG A 87 -6.85 9.75 -6.92
CA ARG A 87 -8.17 9.27 -6.50
C ARG A 87 -8.58 9.83 -5.13
N ILE A 88 -7.65 9.83 -4.17
CA ILE A 88 -7.88 10.39 -2.84
C ILE A 88 -8.13 11.90 -2.93
N GLY A 89 -7.36 12.63 -3.74
CA GLY A 89 -7.52 14.06 -3.98
C GLY A 89 -8.88 14.40 -4.60
N GLN A 90 -9.33 13.62 -5.58
CA GLN A 90 -10.64 13.79 -6.20
C GLN A 90 -11.80 13.58 -5.21
N VAL A 91 -11.69 12.59 -4.32
CA VAL A 91 -12.73 12.34 -3.30
C VAL A 91 -12.73 13.44 -2.23
N LYS A 92 -11.58 14.02 -1.88
CA LYS A 92 -11.50 15.12 -0.90
C LYS A 92 -12.09 16.44 -1.42
N ASN A 93 -12.02 16.68 -2.73
CA ASN A 93 -12.51 17.92 -3.37
C ASN A 93 -14.01 17.88 -3.72
N LYS A 94 -14.74 16.83 -3.33
CA LYS A 94 -16.18 16.66 -3.55
C LYS A 94 -16.93 16.65 -2.23
#